data_AF-A0AAV2Z7Z0-F1
#
_entry.id   AF-A0AAV2Z7Z0-F1
#
_cell.length_a   1.000
_cell.length_b   1.000
_cell.length_c   1.000
_cell.angle_alpha   90.00
_cell.angle_beta   90.00
_cell.angle_gamma   90.00
#
_symmetry.space_group_name_H-M   'P 1'
#
loop_
_entity.id
_entity.type
_entity.pdbx_description
1 polymer ?
#
loop_
_entity_poly.entity_id
_entity_poly.type
_entity_poly.pdbx_seq_one_letter_code
_entity_poly.pdbx_strand_id
1 'polypeptide(L)'
;MLSRLLRTARHVRPQGAFSTTVRTRVTRKRAQSQAALSKSERDWKERVLPALQTFRQVKKHCIVDQRFVVPEEEPWPIETYGLRLGTIVHNIRSGQYAAHVRRDYDRLVEIEFAWNAFEARWKEMVMPSLEVFVEVYQRSRVPANFVVPSEHPWPEKAWNMNLGYVLRDIRSKGCYSDQVKADEERLSELGVLQYMYKTKDPAE
;
A
#
# COMPACT_ATOMS: atom_id res chain seq x y z
N MET A 1 2.50 90.26 42.86
CA MET A 1 3.65 90.47 41.97
C MET A 1 4.08 89.10 41.47
N LEU A 2 4.18 88.72 40.19
CA LEU A 2 4.04 89.27 38.85
C LEU A 2 3.77 88.02 37.96
N SER A 3 2.73 88.00 37.14
CA SER A 3 2.82 88.05 35.66
C SER A 3 3.38 86.76 35.01
N ARG A 4 2.54 85.91 34.39
CA ARG A 4 2.06 85.95 32.99
C ARG A 4 3.09 85.53 31.91
N LEU A 5 2.69 84.47 31.19
CA LEU A 5 2.64 84.32 29.73
C LEU A 5 3.88 83.85 28.92
N LEU A 6 3.63 82.72 28.24
CA LEU A 6 3.81 82.42 26.80
C LEU A 6 5.17 82.00 26.22
N ARG A 7 5.11 80.76 25.69
CA ARG A 7 5.57 80.26 24.37
C ARG A 7 6.94 80.74 23.86
N THR A 8 7.80 79.77 23.57
CA THR A 8 8.28 79.54 22.19
C THR A 8 8.59 78.07 21.99
N ALA A 9 8.02 77.50 20.93
CA ALA A 9 8.34 76.19 20.40
C ALA A 9 9.60 76.29 19.52
N ARG A 10 10.52 75.32 19.63
CA ARG A 10 11.44 74.96 18.55
C ARG A 10 11.32 73.47 18.26
N HIS A 11 10.89 73.18 17.04
CA HIS A 11 11.06 71.90 16.36
C HIS A 11 12.55 71.61 16.13
N VAL A 12 12.94 70.32 16.10
CA VAL A 12 13.43 69.62 14.89
C VAL A 12 13.68 68.12 15.19
N ARG A 13 12.90 67.30 14.47
CA ARG A 13 13.08 65.91 13.95
C ARG A 13 13.50 64.73 14.85
N PRO A 14 12.65 63.69 14.95
CA PRO A 14 13.09 62.30 15.06
C PRO A 14 13.40 61.72 13.66
N GLN A 15 14.55 61.07 13.49
CA GLN A 15 14.83 60.23 12.33
C GLN A 15 14.35 58.79 12.56
N GLY A 16 13.61 58.25 11.60
CA GLY A 16 13.64 56.82 11.28
C GLY A 16 12.60 55.91 11.94
N ALA A 17 11.31 56.14 11.67
CA ALA A 17 10.32 55.05 11.77
C ALA A 17 10.46 54.15 10.53
N PHE A 18 11.08 52.97 10.69
CA PHE A 18 11.04 51.93 9.66
C PHE A 18 9.60 51.38 9.57
N SER A 19 8.98 51.63 8.42
CA SER A 19 7.66 51.18 8.00
C SER A 19 7.44 49.68 8.20
N THR A 20 6.55 49.33 9.16
CA THR A 20 6.11 47.96 9.44
C THR A 20 5.06 47.44 8.44
N THR A 21 4.82 48.14 7.33
CA THR A 21 3.66 47.87 6.45
C THR A 21 3.99 47.00 5.22
N VAL A 22 5.26 46.69 4.95
CA VAL A 22 5.65 45.90 3.75
C VAL A 22 5.86 44.40 4.04
N ARG A 23 6.19 44.01 5.29
CA ARG A 23 6.47 42.60 5.65
C ARG A 23 5.23 41.70 5.76
N THR A 24 4.03 42.27 5.86
CA THR A 24 2.78 41.51 6.06
C THR A 24 2.07 41.09 4.78
N ARG A 25 2.41 41.63 3.61
CA ARG A 25 1.79 41.23 2.33
C ARG A 25 2.44 39.99 1.70
N VAL A 26 3.75 39.82 1.85
CA VAL A 26 4.50 38.69 1.28
C VAL A 26 4.22 37.40 2.05
N THR A 27 4.08 37.46 3.37
CA THR A 27 3.76 36.29 4.21
C THR A 27 2.33 35.80 3.99
N ARG A 28 1.37 36.70 3.75
CA ARG A 28 -0.03 36.33 3.48
C ARG A 28 -0.20 35.64 2.12
N LYS A 29 0.51 36.09 1.08
CA LYS A 29 0.51 35.44 -0.23
C LYS A 29 1.21 34.07 -0.20
N ARG A 30 2.25 33.89 0.63
CA ARG A 30 2.96 32.62 0.85
C ARG A 30 2.16 31.61 1.70
N ALA A 31 1.41 32.10 2.69
CA ALA A 31 0.49 31.28 3.49
C ALA A 31 -0.78 30.90 2.71
N GLN A 32 -1.31 31.77 1.85
CA GLN A 32 -2.47 31.45 0.99
C GLN A 32 -2.13 30.50 -0.16
N SER A 33 -0.86 30.42 -0.59
CA SER A 33 -0.39 29.42 -1.56
C SER A 33 -0.02 28.08 -0.90
N GLN A 34 -0.02 27.99 0.43
CA GLN A 34 0.26 26.78 1.22
C GLN A 34 -1.00 26.02 1.68
N ALA A 35 -2.21 26.55 1.46
CA ALA A 35 -3.45 25.99 2.03
C ALA A 35 -4.23 25.04 1.08
N ALA A 36 -3.87 24.97 -0.20
CA ALA A 36 -4.48 24.03 -1.13
C ALA A 36 -3.54 22.85 -1.36
N LEU A 37 -3.95 21.65 -0.92
CA LEU A 37 -3.30 20.39 -1.31
C LEU A 37 -3.15 20.38 -2.84
N SER A 38 -2.03 19.88 -3.37
CA SER A 38 -1.95 19.63 -4.81
C SER A 38 -2.99 18.58 -5.21
N LYS A 39 -3.37 18.54 -6.50
CA LYS A 39 -4.31 17.53 -7.02
C LYS A 39 -3.85 16.11 -6.66
N SER A 40 -2.55 15.85 -6.77
CA SER A 40 -1.92 14.56 -6.40
C SER A 40 -2.10 14.22 -4.92
N GLU A 41 -1.97 15.21 -4.04
CA GLU A 41 -2.13 14.99 -2.60
C GLU A 41 -3.57 14.75 -2.18
N ARG A 42 -4.54 15.44 -2.83
CA ARG A 42 -5.96 15.15 -2.64
C ARG A 42 -6.28 13.74 -3.10
N ASP A 43 -5.89 13.37 -4.32
CA ASP A 43 -6.14 12.02 -4.87
C ASP A 43 -5.56 10.92 -3.97
N TRP A 44 -4.34 11.12 -3.46
CA TRP A 44 -3.74 10.20 -2.49
C TRP A 44 -4.55 10.06 -1.19
N LYS A 45 -4.92 11.20 -0.58
CA LYS A 45 -5.60 11.22 0.74
C LYS A 45 -7.06 10.81 0.68
N GLU A 46 -7.76 11.19 -0.37
CA GLU A 46 -9.21 11.03 -0.52
C GLU A 46 -9.57 9.74 -1.26
N ARG A 47 -8.65 9.18 -2.06
CA ARG A 47 -8.94 7.99 -2.88
C ARG A 47 -7.99 6.83 -2.63
N VAL A 48 -6.69 7.03 -2.78
CA VAL A 48 -5.72 5.92 -2.73
C VAL A 48 -5.63 5.29 -1.34
N LEU A 49 -5.40 6.10 -0.29
CA LEU A 49 -5.28 5.57 1.07
C LEU A 49 -6.59 4.97 1.60
N PRO A 50 -7.76 5.61 1.44
CA PRO A 50 -9.04 4.98 1.83
C PRO A 50 -9.28 3.67 1.10
N ALA A 51 -9.03 3.60 -0.21
CA ALA A 51 -9.18 2.35 -0.96
C ALA A 51 -8.23 1.24 -0.46
N LEU A 52 -6.99 1.57 -0.10
CA LEU A 52 -6.06 0.60 0.51
C LEU A 52 -6.52 0.13 1.89
N GLN A 53 -7.05 1.04 2.71
CA GLN A 53 -7.60 0.71 4.03
C GLN A 53 -8.81 -0.24 3.89
N THR A 54 -9.75 0.07 2.99
CA THR A 54 -10.89 -0.81 2.71
C THR A 54 -10.43 -2.16 2.14
N PHE A 55 -9.46 -2.17 1.23
CA PHE A 55 -8.89 -3.42 0.69
C PHE A 55 -8.35 -4.31 1.82
N ARG A 56 -7.55 -3.74 2.74
CA ARG A 56 -7.00 -4.48 3.89
C ARG A 56 -8.08 -5.00 4.83
N GLN A 57 -9.18 -4.26 5.02
CA GLN A 57 -10.30 -4.68 5.86
C GLN A 57 -11.09 -5.85 5.24
N VAL A 58 -11.38 -5.76 3.94
CA VAL A 58 -12.17 -6.74 3.19
C VAL A 58 -11.36 -8.01 2.92
N LYS A 59 -10.10 -7.88 2.50
CA LYS A 59 -9.26 -9.00 2.07
C LYS A 59 -8.34 -9.54 3.17
N LYS A 60 -8.23 -8.86 4.31
CA LYS A 60 -7.35 -9.24 5.43
C LYS A 60 -5.86 -9.21 5.13
N HIS A 61 -5.47 -8.70 3.97
CA HIS A 61 -4.10 -8.50 3.52
C HIS A 61 -4.02 -7.26 2.62
N CYS A 62 -2.82 -6.74 2.36
CA CYS A 62 -2.62 -5.62 1.42
C CYS A 62 -1.89 -6.03 0.12
N ILE A 63 -2.02 -7.30 -0.28
CA ILE A 63 -1.53 -7.83 -1.56
C ILE A 63 -2.58 -7.55 -2.66
N VAL A 64 -2.54 -6.34 -3.22
CA VAL A 64 -3.45 -5.93 -4.30
C VAL A 64 -2.97 -6.48 -5.65
N ASP A 65 -3.86 -7.19 -6.36
CA ASP A 65 -3.63 -7.66 -7.73
C ASP A 65 -3.53 -6.48 -8.71
N GLN A 66 -2.64 -6.57 -9.70
CA GLN A 66 -2.39 -5.46 -10.63
C GLN A 66 -3.63 -5.02 -11.42
N ARG A 67 -4.56 -5.94 -11.68
CA ARG A 67 -5.81 -5.69 -12.42
C ARG A 67 -6.97 -5.30 -11.52
N PHE A 68 -6.76 -5.24 -10.20
CA PHE A 68 -7.82 -4.89 -9.27
C PHE A 68 -8.34 -3.47 -9.52
N VAL A 69 -9.65 -3.37 -9.70
CA VAL A 69 -10.42 -2.13 -9.78
C VAL A 69 -11.38 -2.12 -8.61
N VAL A 70 -11.47 -0.99 -7.92
CA VAL A 70 -12.39 -0.83 -6.79
C VAL A 70 -13.83 -0.98 -7.28
N PRO A 71 -14.62 -1.91 -6.72
CA PRO A 71 -16.01 -2.11 -7.13
C PRO A 71 -16.90 -0.99 -6.59
N GLU A 72 -18.06 -0.81 -7.25
CA GLU A 72 -19.06 0.21 -6.90
C GLU A 72 -20.07 -0.34 -5.88
N GLU A 73 -19.55 -0.83 -4.75
CA GLU A 73 -20.37 -1.46 -3.71
C GLU A 73 -19.81 -1.18 -2.31
N GLU A 74 -20.63 -1.37 -1.28
CA GLU A 74 -20.18 -1.34 0.11
C GLU A 74 -19.14 -2.46 0.37
N PRO A 75 -18.09 -2.24 1.19
CA PRO A 75 -17.82 -1.08 2.04
C PRO A 75 -16.87 -0.05 1.40
N TRP A 76 -16.79 0.02 0.07
CA TRP A 76 -15.87 0.93 -0.61
C TRP A 76 -16.41 2.37 -0.60
N PRO A 77 -15.58 3.38 -0.26
CA PRO A 77 -16.02 4.78 -0.35
C PRO A 77 -16.36 5.14 -1.80
N ILE A 78 -17.42 5.93 -2.00
CA ILE A 78 -17.93 6.30 -3.33
C ILE A 78 -16.84 6.97 -4.18
N GLU A 79 -15.98 7.77 -3.56
CA GLU A 79 -14.87 8.48 -4.24
C GLU A 79 -13.81 7.51 -4.81
N THR A 80 -13.79 6.28 -4.32
CA THR A 80 -12.84 5.24 -4.74
C THR A 80 -13.38 4.35 -5.85
N TYR A 81 -14.67 4.43 -6.18
CA TYR A 81 -15.30 3.61 -7.22
C TYR A 81 -14.60 3.72 -8.57
N GLY A 82 -14.39 2.57 -9.22
CA GLY A 82 -13.69 2.48 -10.50
C GLY A 82 -12.19 2.81 -10.44
N LEU A 83 -11.62 3.10 -9.26
CA LEU A 83 -10.19 3.35 -9.11
C LEU A 83 -9.41 2.09 -9.46
N ARG A 84 -8.49 2.21 -10.42
CA ARG A 84 -7.54 1.14 -10.79
C ARG A 84 -6.45 0.98 -9.72
N LEU A 85 -6.89 0.62 -8.51
CA LEU A 85 -6.04 0.54 -7.33
C LEU A 85 -4.86 -0.42 -7.54
N GLY A 86 -5.05 -1.52 -8.26
CA GLY A 86 -3.98 -2.45 -8.61
C GLY A 86 -2.83 -1.81 -9.40
N THR A 87 -3.16 -0.95 -10.37
CA THR A 87 -2.18 -0.21 -11.16
C THR A 87 -1.47 0.84 -10.30
N ILE A 88 -2.21 1.52 -9.42
CA ILE A 88 -1.64 2.51 -8.49
C ILE A 88 -0.66 1.83 -7.53
N VAL A 89 -1.04 0.71 -6.93
CA VAL A 89 -0.19 -0.07 -6.02
C VAL A 89 1.07 -0.57 -6.72
N HIS A 90 0.96 -1.02 -7.98
CA HIS A 90 2.13 -1.34 -8.79
C HIS A 90 3.08 -0.13 -8.90
N ASN A 91 2.55 1.05 -9.23
CA ASN A 91 3.34 2.27 -9.33
C ASN A 91 3.92 2.74 -7.97
N ILE A 92 3.23 2.50 -6.86
CA ILE A 92 3.75 2.72 -5.51
C ILE A 92 4.99 1.84 -5.28
N ARG A 93 4.90 0.54 -5.58
CA ARG A 93 6.02 -0.41 -5.44
C ARG A 93 7.19 -0.07 -6.37
N SER A 94 6.92 0.52 -7.53
CA SER A 94 7.94 1.04 -8.46
C SER A 94 8.55 2.38 -8.05
N GLY A 95 8.14 2.96 -6.92
CA GLY A 95 8.71 4.20 -6.39
C GLY A 95 8.12 5.51 -6.96
N GLN A 96 7.15 5.45 -7.87
CA GLN A 96 6.55 6.65 -8.47
C GLN A 96 5.79 7.52 -7.46
N TYR A 97 5.43 6.96 -6.29
CA TYR A 97 4.73 7.63 -5.20
C TYR A 97 5.65 7.98 -4.02
N ALA A 98 6.99 8.05 -4.21
CA ALA A 98 7.96 8.20 -3.11
C ALA A 98 7.66 9.35 -2.13
N ALA A 99 7.17 10.51 -2.62
CA ALA A 99 6.81 11.62 -1.74
C ALA A 99 5.61 11.31 -0.84
N HIS A 100 4.59 10.66 -1.40
CA HIS A 100 3.40 10.23 -0.67
C HIS A 100 3.74 9.11 0.32
N VAL A 101 4.50 8.10 -0.12
CA VAL A 101 5.00 7.01 0.71
C VAL A 101 5.80 7.54 1.90
N ARG A 102 6.74 8.46 1.68
CA ARG A 102 7.55 9.02 2.77
C ARG A 102 6.69 9.74 3.80
N ARG A 103 5.69 10.50 3.35
CA ARG A 103 4.83 11.30 4.22
C ARG A 103 3.88 10.43 5.05
N ASP A 104 3.28 9.41 4.41
CA ASP A 104 2.24 8.58 4.99
C ASP A 104 2.75 7.15 5.29
N TYR A 105 4.05 7.00 5.55
CA TYR A 105 4.71 5.70 5.74
C TYR A 105 4.08 4.90 6.88
N ASP A 106 3.85 5.53 8.03
CA ASP A 106 3.25 4.88 9.20
C ASP A 106 1.85 4.32 8.89
N ARG A 107 1.06 5.05 8.09
CA ARG A 107 -0.26 4.58 7.64
C ARG A 107 -0.15 3.36 6.72
N LEU A 108 0.90 3.28 5.90
CA LEU A 108 1.17 2.11 5.06
C LEU A 108 1.66 0.92 5.89
N VAL A 109 2.40 1.16 6.97
CA VAL A 109 2.77 0.13 7.95
C VAL A 109 1.54 -0.41 8.69
N GLU A 110 0.66 0.47 9.15
CA GLU A 110 -0.59 0.10 9.85
C GLU A 110 -1.49 -0.85 9.03
N ILE A 111 -1.55 -0.66 7.72
CA ILE A 111 -2.33 -1.52 6.82
C ILE A 111 -1.55 -2.73 6.30
N GLU A 112 -0.33 -2.96 6.80
CA GLU A 112 0.58 -4.04 6.38
C GLU A 112 0.82 -4.02 4.86
N PHE A 113 1.12 -2.84 4.30
CA PHE A 113 1.32 -2.68 2.87
C PHE A 113 2.40 -3.64 2.34
N ALA A 114 2.01 -4.53 1.44
CA ALA A 114 2.92 -5.53 0.88
C ALA A 114 3.84 -4.87 -0.16
N TRP A 115 5.05 -4.46 0.26
CA TRP A 115 6.07 -3.86 -0.62
C TRP A 115 6.54 -4.84 -1.72
N ASN A 116 6.74 -6.11 -1.36
CA ASN A 116 6.98 -7.20 -2.30
C ASN A 116 5.76 -8.13 -2.33
N ALA A 117 5.00 -8.08 -3.43
CA ALA A 117 3.77 -8.85 -3.57
C ALA A 117 4.02 -10.37 -3.65
N PHE A 118 5.11 -10.80 -4.29
CA PHE A 118 5.45 -12.21 -4.42
C PHE A 118 5.84 -12.78 -3.06
N GLU A 119 6.73 -12.10 -2.35
CA GLU A 119 7.19 -12.53 -1.03
C GLU A 119 6.04 -12.60 -0.02
N ALA A 120 5.25 -11.53 0.08
CA ALA A 120 4.11 -11.49 0.99
C ALA A 120 3.08 -12.57 0.65
N ARG A 121 2.77 -12.77 -0.63
CA ARG A 121 1.82 -13.81 -1.06
C ARG A 121 2.33 -15.21 -0.76
N TRP A 122 3.61 -15.47 -0.99
CA TRP A 122 4.20 -16.76 -0.71
C TRP A 122 4.15 -17.09 0.77
N LYS A 123 4.70 -16.19 1.60
CA LYS A 123 4.84 -16.36 3.05
C LYS A 123 3.50 -16.38 3.78
N GLU A 124 2.57 -15.51 3.41
CA GLU A 124 1.32 -15.32 4.16
C GLU A 124 0.15 -16.15 3.63
N MET A 125 0.24 -16.70 2.40
CA MET A 125 -0.87 -17.42 1.78
C MET A 125 -0.45 -18.77 1.23
N VAL A 126 0.53 -18.83 0.34
CA VAL A 126 0.84 -20.06 -0.41
C VAL A 126 1.42 -21.13 0.51
N MET A 127 2.49 -20.82 1.24
CA MET A 127 3.13 -21.80 2.13
C MET A 127 2.19 -22.29 3.24
N PRO A 128 1.53 -21.43 4.02
CA PRO A 128 0.61 -21.91 5.05
C PRO A 128 -0.58 -22.71 4.49
N SER A 129 -1.06 -22.37 3.28
CA SER A 129 -2.12 -23.17 2.64
C SER A 129 -1.63 -24.54 2.18
N LEU A 130 -0.36 -24.68 1.80
CA LEU A 130 0.23 -25.98 1.45
C LEU A 130 0.36 -26.87 2.68
N GLU A 131 0.83 -26.32 3.80
CA GLU A 131 0.93 -27.00 5.09
C GLU A 131 -0.44 -27.55 5.52
N VAL A 132 -1.47 -26.68 5.54
CA VAL A 132 -2.85 -27.06 5.86
C VAL A 132 -3.41 -28.08 4.87
N PHE A 133 -3.12 -27.95 3.57
CA PHE A 133 -3.60 -28.90 2.57
C PHE A 133 -3.05 -30.31 2.81
N VAL A 134 -1.75 -30.43 3.09
CA VAL A 134 -1.12 -31.73 3.36
C VAL A 134 -1.67 -32.33 4.65
N GLU A 135 -1.85 -31.53 5.69
CA GLU A 135 -2.44 -31.96 6.96
C GLU A 135 -3.89 -32.44 6.80
N VAL A 136 -4.75 -31.68 6.13
CA VAL A 136 -6.18 -32.01 6.01
C VAL A 136 -6.42 -33.19 5.06
N TYR A 137 -5.74 -33.21 3.91
CA TYR A 137 -6.01 -34.21 2.87
C TYR A 137 -5.04 -35.40 2.87
N GLN A 138 -3.99 -35.37 3.69
CA GLN A 138 -2.97 -36.41 3.77
C GLN A 138 -2.37 -36.75 2.40
N ARG A 139 -2.21 -35.72 1.55
CA ARG A 139 -1.66 -35.82 0.19
C ARG A 139 -0.95 -34.54 -0.21
N SER A 140 0.08 -34.68 -1.05
CA SER A 140 0.91 -33.53 -1.46
C SER A 140 0.60 -32.98 -2.85
N ARG A 141 -0.18 -33.73 -3.67
CA ARG A 141 -0.57 -33.28 -5.02
C ARG A 141 -1.85 -32.46 -4.97
N VAL A 142 -1.70 -31.14 -5.01
CA VAL A 142 -2.83 -30.20 -5.05
C VAL A 142 -3.50 -30.20 -6.43
N PRO A 143 -4.84 -30.38 -6.53
CA PRO A 143 -5.58 -30.26 -7.78
C PRO A 143 -5.44 -28.87 -8.41
N ALA A 144 -5.38 -28.79 -9.75
CA ALA A 144 -5.13 -27.53 -10.46
C ALA A 144 -6.23 -26.47 -10.29
N ASN A 145 -7.44 -26.88 -9.91
CA ASN A 145 -8.59 -26.03 -9.63
C ASN A 145 -8.88 -25.90 -8.12
N PHE A 146 -7.99 -26.37 -7.25
CA PHE A 146 -8.19 -26.29 -5.81
C PHE A 146 -8.22 -24.83 -5.35
N VAL A 147 -9.31 -24.47 -4.70
CA VAL A 147 -9.53 -23.17 -4.07
C VAL A 147 -9.51 -23.35 -2.57
N VAL A 148 -8.73 -22.52 -1.88
CA VAL A 148 -8.64 -22.52 -0.42
C VAL A 148 -10.02 -22.22 0.19
N PRO A 149 -10.59 -23.14 1.00
CA PRO A 149 -11.85 -22.92 1.72
C PRO A 149 -11.80 -21.69 2.64
N SER A 150 -12.95 -21.05 2.83
CA SER A 150 -13.09 -19.86 3.70
C SER A 150 -13.46 -20.23 5.13
N GLU A 151 -12.75 -21.19 5.72
CA GLU A 151 -13.03 -21.72 7.05
C GLU A 151 -11.76 -22.22 7.73
N HIS A 152 -11.81 -22.42 9.05
CA HIS A 152 -10.72 -23.05 9.78
C HIS A 152 -10.50 -24.51 9.29
N PRO A 153 -9.26 -25.02 9.16
CA PRO A 153 -7.97 -24.44 9.58
C PRO A 153 -7.27 -23.56 8.53
N TRP A 154 -7.93 -23.20 7.44
CA TRP A 154 -7.28 -22.46 6.35
C TRP A 154 -6.90 -21.03 6.74
N PRO A 155 -5.74 -20.54 6.31
CA PRO A 155 -5.31 -19.18 6.63
C PRO A 155 -6.25 -18.15 6.01
N GLU A 156 -6.81 -17.26 6.84
CA GLU A 156 -7.83 -16.27 6.43
C GLU A 156 -7.38 -15.41 5.24
N LYS A 157 -6.09 -15.05 5.22
CA LYS A 157 -5.48 -14.29 4.11
C LYS A 157 -5.55 -15.04 2.77
N ALA A 158 -5.60 -16.36 2.77
CA ALA A 158 -5.63 -17.16 1.56
C ALA A 158 -7.03 -17.61 1.16
N TRP A 159 -8.08 -17.28 1.91
CA TRP A 159 -9.44 -17.71 1.61
C TRP A 159 -9.86 -17.34 0.19
N ASN A 160 -10.44 -18.31 -0.52
CA ASN A 160 -10.82 -18.23 -1.93
C ASN A 160 -9.65 -18.06 -2.92
N MET A 161 -8.40 -18.17 -2.47
CA MET A 161 -7.25 -18.21 -3.36
C MET A 161 -7.24 -19.54 -4.12
N ASN A 162 -7.11 -19.48 -5.44
CA ASN A 162 -6.89 -20.67 -6.26
C ASN A 162 -5.42 -21.13 -6.13
N LEU A 163 -5.14 -21.91 -5.09
CA LEU A 163 -3.81 -22.46 -4.80
C LEU A 163 -3.35 -23.42 -5.91
N GLY A 164 -4.27 -24.20 -6.49
CA GLY A 164 -3.96 -25.09 -7.62
C GLY A 164 -3.41 -24.36 -8.84
N TYR A 165 -4.02 -23.22 -9.17
CA TYR A 165 -3.58 -22.35 -10.25
C TYR A 165 -2.18 -21.78 -9.98
N VAL A 166 -1.89 -21.37 -8.75
CA VAL A 166 -0.56 -20.87 -8.35
C VAL A 166 0.51 -21.93 -8.59
N LEU A 167 0.29 -23.17 -8.12
CA LEU A 167 1.23 -24.28 -8.30
C LEU A 167 1.42 -24.68 -9.77
N ARG A 168 0.35 -24.62 -10.56
CA ARG A 168 0.44 -24.83 -12.00
C ARG A 168 1.30 -23.74 -12.67
N ASP A 169 1.16 -22.48 -12.27
CA ASP A 169 1.96 -21.38 -12.80
C ASP A 169 3.44 -21.48 -12.36
N ILE A 170 3.71 -21.92 -11.13
CA ILE A 170 5.07 -22.27 -10.67
C ILE A 170 5.68 -23.33 -11.58
N ARG A 171 4.98 -24.46 -11.79
CA ARG A 171 5.48 -25.56 -12.63
C ARG A 171 5.66 -25.17 -14.10
N SER A 172 4.71 -24.43 -14.67
CA SER A 172 4.70 -24.16 -16.11
C SER A 172 5.53 -22.95 -16.53
N LYS A 173 5.56 -21.90 -15.69
CA LYS A 173 6.17 -20.59 -15.99
C LYS A 173 7.39 -20.28 -15.11
N GLY A 174 7.66 -21.06 -14.08
CA GLY A 174 8.75 -20.77 -13.13
C GLY A 174 8.46 -19.58 -12.23
N CYS A 175 7.19 -19.21 -12.02
CA CYS A 175 6.83 -18.20 -11.02
C CYS A 175 7.32 -18.63 -9.63
N TYR A 176 7.61 -17.67 -8.74
CA TYR A 176 8.08 -17.93 -7.37
C TYR A 176 9.38 -18.75 -7.27
N SER A 177 10.25 -18.74 -8.30
CA SER A 177 11.49 -19.52 -8.29
C SER A 177 12.37 -19.25 -7.08
N ASP A 178 12.48 -17.99 -6.64
CA ASP A 178 13.31 -17.60 -5.52
C ASP A 178 12.71 -18.08 -4.20
N GLN A 179 11.38 -17.99 -4.06
CA GLN A 179 10.66 -18.47 -2.88
C GLN A 179 10.68 -19.99 -2.77
N VAL A 180 10.50 -20.71 -3.88
CA VAL A 180 10.58 -22.18 -3.92
C VAL A 180 11.98 -22.65 -3.50
N LYS A 181 13.04 -21.96 -3.95
CA LYS A 181 14.41 -22.24 -3.51
C LYS A 181 14.63 -21.93 -2.03
N ALA A 182 14.10 -20.80 -1.55
CA ALA A 182 14.27 -20.40 -0.16
C ALA A 182 13.58 -21.37 0.82
N ASP A 183 12.44 -21.94 0.44
CA ASP A 183 11.66 -22.89 1.26
C ASP A 183 11.80 -24.35 0.77
N GLU A 184 12.88 -24.69 0.05
CA GLU A 184 13.03 -26.00 -0.61
C GLU A 184 12.93 -27.18 0.38
N GLU A 185 13.59 -27.08 1.53
CA GLU A 185 13.56 -28.08 2.59
C GLU A 185 12.13 -28.31 3.11
N ARG A 186 11.43 -27.22 3.47
CA ARG A 186 10.03 -27.27 3.94
C ARG A 186 9.10 -27.87 2.90
N LEU A 187 9.28 -27.52 1.62
CA LEU A 187 8.49 -28.08 0.53
C LEU A 187 8.78 -29.56 0.28
N SER A 188 10.01 -30.00 0.51
CA SER A 188 10.44 -31.40 0.42
C SER A 188 9.81 -32.23 1.55
N GLU A 189 9.83 -31.73 2.79
CA GLU A 189 9.17 -32.36 3.94
C GLU A 189 7.67 -32.55 3.72
N LEU A 190 7.01 -31.58 3.09
CA LEU A 190 5.60 -31.67 2.71
C LEU A 190 5.34 -32.61 1.51
N GLY A 191 6.38 -33.08 0.82
CA GLY A 191 6.28 -33.88 -0.41
C GLY A 191 5.70 -33.12 -1.62
N VAL A 192 5.58 -31.80 -1.53
CA VAL A 192 4.98 -30.96 -2.59
C VAL A 192 6.02 -30.59 -3.66
N LEU A 193 7.30 -30.48 -3.26
CA LEU A 193 8.39 -30.01 -4.12
C LEU A 193 8.48 -30.77 -5.46
N GLN A 194 8.29 -32.09 -5.44
CA GLN A 194 8.33 -32.94 -6.63
C GLN A 194 7.28 -32.58 -7.71
N TYR A 195 6.20 -31.89 -7.31
CA TYR A 195 5.14 -31.45 -8.23
C TYR A 195 5.32 -30.01 -8.71
N MET A 196 6.32 -29.28 -8.20
CA MET A 196 6.62 -27.89 -8.58
C MET A 196 7.61 -27.78 -9.74
N TYR A 197 8.44 -28.78 -9.98
CA TYR A 197 9.32 -28.82 -11.13
C TYR A 197 8.64 -29.51 -12.32
N LYS A 198 9.00 -29.10 -13.56
CA LYS A 198 8.69 -29.93 -14.73
C LYS A 198 9.52 -31.19 -14.58
N THR A 199 8.88 -32.30 -14.26
CA THR A 199 9.50 -33.61 -14.54
C THR A 199 9.77 -33.61 -16.05
N LYS A 200 11.03 -33.80 -16.46
CA LYS A 200 11.26 -34.34 -17.80
C LYS A 200 10.44 -35.62 -17.84
N ASP A 201 9.51 -35.73 -18.78
CA ASP A 201 8.92 -37.03 -19.07
C ASP A 201 10.10 -38.01 -19.21
N PRO A 202 10.12 -39.12 -18.46
CA PRO A 202 11.07 -40.18 -18.77
C PRO A 202 10.81 -40.52 -20.25
N ALA A 203 11.85 -40.35 -21.08
CA ALA A 203 11.79 -40.69 -22.48
C ALA A 203 11.30 -42.13 -22.58
N GLU A 204 10.10 -42.32 -23.13
CA GLU A 204 9.64 -43.60 -23.67
C GLU A 204 10.47 -44.01 -24.89
#